data_AF-A0A959KTT8-F1
#
_entry.id   AF-A0A959KTT8-F1
#
_cell.length_a   1.000
_cell.length_b   1.000
_cell.length_c   1.000
_cell.angle_alpha   90.00
_cell.angle_beta   90.00
_cell.angle_gamma   90.00
#
_symmetry.space_group_name_H-M   'P 1'
#
loop_
_entity.id
_entity.type
_entity.pdbx_description
1 polymer ?
#
loop_
_entity_poly.entity_id
_entity_poly.type
_entity_poly.pdbx_seq_one_letter_code
_entity_poly.pdbx_strand_id
1 'polypeptide(L)'
;KLSRKETLYGLTAEQIILNMLARPEAWYSIPLIKVGDQAEIRQVLQTDEELAAYNDFFDERGEYKLREQVRSAFQMPNGDRGTLEKELLKLDEKVNICSMIFSGRFMRAFPVPGDASNHWESPADGHHQHQGDQPASYVEQFFPTYLSSLQTALREGQWEMPDRLLADLDRYQREYGRAIMPPDRKVRAEIFLNKLKVFGRVGAMYAVLGLAFLGLLFASVFRPELNLQRPFKIAFGLLVVSFAFHAFGLALRWYVSERAPWSNGYESMIYIGFTTQLAGMIFARRSIGGLAATCILSATILMVAGLSWLDPEITPLVPVLKSYWLTIHVSMEAGSYGFLMLGALIGALNLILMVLANARNRDRINRITKEMTLISEMTLIGGLFLISIGTYLGGVWANESWGRYWGWDAKETWALVTILVYAFILHMRFIPGFRGLYAFNVASLFGWASVMMTYFGVNYYLSGLHSYAAGDPIPVPPFVYYTVIALVAISLGALWKNRKYGFADIL
;
A
#
# COMPACT_ATOMS: atom_id res chain seq x y z
N LYS A 1 -3.49 7.54 -12.41
CA LYS A 1 -4.92 7.36 -12.04
C LYS A 1 -5.78 6.90 -13.23
N LEU A 2 -5.75 7.60 -14.37
CA LEU A 2 -6.59 7.31 -15.56
C LEU A 2 -6.22 5.99 -16.28
N SER A 3 -5.02 5.92 -16.86
CA SER A 3 -4.52 4.78 -17.67
C SER A 3 -3.78 3.71 -16.86
N ARG A 4 -3.54 3.94 -15.57
CA ARG A 4 -2.62 3.18 -14.69
C ARG A 4 -1.16 3.13 -15.18
N LYS A 5 -0.77 4.03 -16.08
CA LYS A 5 0.62 4.20 -16.54
C LYS A 5 1.15 5.56 -16.08
N GLU A 6 2.47 5.64 -15.90
CA GLU A 6 3.16 6.91 -15.58
C GLU A 6 3.37 7.80 -16.82
N THR A 7 3.48 7.17 -17.98
CA THR A 7 3.60 7.83 -19.28
C THR A 7 2.61 7.21 -20.26
N LEU A 8 2.06 8.01 -21.17
CA LEU A 8 1.17 7.54 -22.22
C LEU A 8 1.52 8.29 -23.50
N TYR A 9 1.53 7.59 -24.65
CA TYR A 9 1.88 8.18 -25.95
C TYR A 9 3.27 8.88 -25.99
N GLY A 10 4.22 8.40 -25.17
CA GLY A 10 5.54 9.02 -25.04
C GLY A 10 5.56 10.33 -24.24
N LEU A 11 4.44 10.74 -23.66
CA LEU A 11 4.28 11.95 -22.87
C LEU A 11 4.21 11.64 -21.37
N THR A 12 4.71 12.57 -20.55
CA THR A 12 4.51 12.53 -19.09
C THR A 12 3.08 12.94 -18.72
N ALA A 13 2.67 12.67 -17.48
CA ALA A 13 1.36 13.06 -16.99
C ALA A 13 1.15 14.58 -17.06
N GLU A 14 2.17 15.38 -16.75
CA GLU A 14 2.12 16.85 -16.80
C GLU A 14 1.94 17.34 -18.24
N GLN A 15 2.67 16.76 -19.19
CA GLN A 15 2.55 17.09 -20.61
C GLN A 15 1.16 16.76 -21.15
N ILE A 16 0.59 15.62 -20.75
CA ILE A 16 -0.76 15.22 -21.14
C ILE A 16 -1.79 16.21 -20.58
N ILE A 17 -1.74 16.51 -19.27
CA ILE A 17 -2.70 17.43 -18.63
C ILE A 17 -2.61 18.82 -19.27
N LEU A 18 -1.40 19.35 -19.49
CA LEU A 18 -1.22 20.63 -20.16
C LEU A 18 -1.76 20.62 -21.60
N ASN A 19 -1.58 19.53 -22.33
CA ASN A 19 -2.09 19.41 -23.70
C ASN A 19 -3.62 19.22 -23.74
N MET A 20 -4.20 18.53 -22.76
CA MET A 20 -5.66 18.43 -22.58
C MET A 20 -6.27 19.81 -22.33
N LEU A 21 -5.62 20.67 -21.54
CA LEU A 21 -6.04 22.05 -21.32
C LEU A 21 -5.86 22.93 -22.57
N ALA A 22 -4.74 22.78 -23.27
CA ALA A 22 -4.45 23.58 -24.46
C ALA A 22 -5.29 23.17 -25.68
N ARG A 23 -5.64 21.89 -25.82
CA ARG A 23 -6.37 21.36 -26.99
C ARG A 23 -7.39 20.30 -26.57
N PRO A 24 -8.44 20.68 -25.81
CA PRO A 24 -9.42 19.73 -25.26
C PRO A 24 -10.08 18.87 -26.35
N GLU A 25 -10.48 19.50 -27.46
CA GLU A 25 -11.10 18.83 -28.61
C GLU A 25 -10.27 17.67 -29.19
N ALA A 26 -8.93 17.78 -29.14
CA ALA A 26 -8.05 16.73 -29.64
C ALA A 26 -8.03 15.50 -28.72
N TRP A 27 -8.29 15.69 -27.42
CA TRP A 27 -8.18 14.66 -26.39
C TRP A 27 -9.50 13.94 -26.11
N TYR A 28 -10.63 14.48 -26.54
CA TYR A 28 -11.94 13.83 -26.34
C TYR A 28 -12.02 12.43 -26.94
N SER A 29 -11.33 12.21 -28.07
CA SER A 29 -11.33 10.94 -28.80
C SER A 29 -10.04 10.12 -28.61
N ILE A 30 -9.10 10.56 -27.76
CA ILE A 30 -7.87 9.82 -27.49
C ILE A 30 -8.11 8.84 -26.33
N PRO A 31 -7.85 7.52 -26.50
CA PRO A 31 -8.03 6.55 -25.42
C PRO A 31 -7.11 6.81 -24.23
N LEU A 32 -7.67 7.12 -23.05
CA LEU A 32 -6.86 7.49 -21.88
C LEU A 32 -7.39 6.89 -20.56
N ILE A 33 -8.65 6.49 -20.54
CA ILE A 33 -9.33 5.96 -19.35
C ILE A 33 -9.29 4.44 -19.41
N LYS A 34 -8.59 3.81 -18.46
CA LYS A 34 -8.60 2.35 -18.36
C LYS A 34 -9.99 1.84 -17.94
N VAL A 35 -10.61 1.03 -18.80
CA VAL A 35 -11.83 0.28 -18.51
C VAL A 35 -11.43 -1.06 -17.88
N GLY A 36 -12.20 -1.56 -16.91
CA GLY A 36 -11.94 -2.90 -16.38
C GLY A 36 -12.62 -3.99 -17.20
N ASP A 37 -12.73 -5.18 -16.62
CA ASP A 37 -13.10 -6.39 -17.35
C ASP A 37 -14.57 -6.78 -17.18
N GLN A 38 -15.37 -5.93 -16.51
CA GLN A 38 -16.81 -6.19 -16.35
C GLN A 38 -17.52 -6.11 -17.70
N ALA A 39 -18.19 -7.20 -18.07
CA ALA A 39 -18.87 -7.33 -19.35
C ALA A 39 -19.98 -6.28 -19.51
N GLU A 40 -20.70 -5.98 -18.42
CA GLU A 40 -21.78 -5.00 -18.39
C GLU A 40 -21.28 -3.60 -18.73
N ILE A 41 -20.12 -3.19 -18.20
CA ILE A 41 -19.52 -1.89 -18.49
C ILE A 41 -19.07 -1.83 -19.96
N ARG A 42 -18.39 -2.86 -20.44
CA ARG A 42 -17.91 -2.95 -21.82
C ARG A 42 -19.04 -2.97 -22.84
N GLN A 43 -20.16 -3.63 -22.50
CA GLN A 43 -21.36 -3.66 -23.33
C GLN A 43 -22.01 -2.27 -23.44
N VAL A 44 -22.09 -1.51 -22.34
CA VAL A 44 -22.64 -0.15 -22.35
C VAL A 44 -21.75 0.81 -23.14
N LEU A 45 -20.42 0.70 -22.96
CA LEU A 45 -19.46 1.56 -23.67
C LEU A 45 -19.23 1.12 -25.12
N GLN A 46 -19.65 -0.08 -25.49
CA GLN A 46 -19.44 -0.70 -26.81
C GLN A 46 -17.96 -0.75 -27.21
N THR A 47 -17.08 -1.13 -26.26
CA THR A 47 -15.64 -1.23 -26.50
C THR A 47 -15.07 -2.51 -25.88
N ASP A 48 -14.21 -3.18 -26.66
CA ASP A 48 -13.39 -4.30 -26.21
C ASP A 48 -11.95 -3.86 -25.83
N GLU A 49 -11.62 -2.59 -26.06
CA GLU A 49 -10.29 -2.05 -25.77
C GLU A 49 -10.04 -1.87 -24.27
N GLU A 50 -8.77 -1.94 -23.87
CA GLU A 50 -8.37 -1.71 -22.46
C GLU A 50 -8.52 -0.23 -22.05
N LEU A 51 -8.38 0.68 -23.03
CA LEU A 51 -8.52 2.13 -22.83
C LEU A 51 -9.72 2.62 -23.64
N ALA A 52 -10.53 3.47 -23.02
CA ALA A 52 -11.58 4.22 -23.68
C ALA A 52 -11.22 5.71 -23.73
N ALA A 53 -11.71 6.39 -24.76
CA ALA A 53 -11.67 7.83 -24.89
C ALA A 53 -12.74 8.49 -24.01
N TYR A 54 -12.62 9.79 -23.75
CA TYR A 54 -13.62 10.51 -22.96
C TYR A 54 -15.00 10.50 -23.62
N ASN A 55 -15.06 10.66 -24.94
CA ASN A 55 -16.31 10.63 -25.71
C ASN A 55 -17.05 9.29 -25.65
N ASP A 56 -16.33 8.17 -25.46
CA ASP A 56 -16.96 6.85 -25.43
C ASP A 56 -17.95 6.70 -24.27
N PHE A 57 -17.82 7.54 -23.23
CA PHE A 57 -18.70 7.57 -22.07
C PHE A 57 -20.01 8.35 -22.28
N PHE A 58 -20.13 9.08 -23.38
CA PHE A 58 -21.30 9.91 -23.68
C PHE A 58 -22.00 9.43 -24.95
N ASP A 59 -23.32 9.53 -24.99
CA ASP A 59 -24.11 9.22 -26.18
C ASP A 59 -24.10 10.38 -27.19
N GLU A 60 -24.78 10.21 -28.33
CA GLU A 60 -24.89 11.23 -29.38
C GLU A 60 -25.58 12.52 -28.90
N ARG A 61 -26.29 12.48 -27.76
CA ARG A 61 -26.96 13.62 -27.13
C ARG A 61 -26.11 14.28 -26.04
N GLY A 62 -24.94 13.73 -25.76
CA GLY A 62 -24.03 14.19 -24.69
C GLY A 62 -24.42 13.69 -23.30
N GLU A 63 -25.35 12.74 -23.19
CA GLU A 63 -25.73 12.16 -21.89
C GLU A 63 -24.73 11.08 -21.47
N TYR A 64 -24.40 11.04 -20.18
CA TYR A 64 -23.47 10.07 -19.62
C TYR A 64 -24.09 8.66 -19.61
N LYS A 65 -23.49 7.72 -20.37
CA LYS A 65 -24.04 6.37 -20.59
C LYS A 65 -24.18 5.53 -19.33
N LEU A 66 -23.34 5.77 -18.31
CA LEU A 66 -23.33 5.01 -17.05
C LEU A 66 -24.07 5.71 -15.90
N ARG A 67 -24.78 6.80 -16.18
CA ARG A 67 -25.40 7.68 -15.17
C ARG A 67 -26.30 6.93 -14.18
N GLU A 68 -27.21 6.10 -14.65
CA GLU A 68 -28.16 5.39 -13.79
C GLU A 68 -27.48 4.29 -12.96
N GLN A 69 -26.54 3.55 -13.56
CA GLN A 69 -25.77 2.52 -12.88
C GLN A 69 -24.88 3.12 -11.78
N VAL A 70 -24.23 4.24 -12.07
CA VAL A 70 -23.42 5.00 -11.10
C VAL A 70 -24.28 5.56 -9.98
N ARG A 71 -25.45 6.15 -10.31
CA ARG A 71 -26.39 6.66 -9.30
C ARG A 71 -26.87 5.56 -8.35
N SER A 72 -27.23 4.39 -8.90
CA SER A 72 -27.59 3.21 -8.12
C SER A 72 -26.45 2.78 -7.20
N ALA A 73 -25.22 2.67 -7.74
CA ALA A 73 -24.05 2.31 -6.96
C ALA A 73 -23.73 3.31 -5.81
N PHE A 74 -23.93 4.61 -6.02
CA PHE A 74 -23.74 5.61 -4.96
C PHE A 74 -24.78 5.51 -3.84
N GLN A 75 -26.01 5.12 -4.16
CA GLN A 75 -27.09 4.95 -3.17
C GLN A 75 -26.93 3.68 -2.34
N MET A 76 -26.19 2.69 -2.84
CA MET A 76 -25.86 1.50 -2.08
C MET A 76 -24.91 1.85 -0.92
N PRO A 77 -25.17 1.34 0.30
CA PRO A 77 -24.19 1.36 1.38
C PRO A 77 -22.86 0.77 0.89
N ASN A 78 -21.72 1.29 1.37
CA ASN A 78 -20.39 0.76 0.97
C ASN A 78 -20.32 -0.77 1.11
N GLY A 79 -20.98 -1.29 2.16
CA GLY A 79 -21.18 -2.69 2.52
C GLY A 79 -21.80 -3.56 1.43
N ASP A 80 -22.68 -3.00 0.60
CA ASP A 80 -23.49 -3.75 -0.35
C ASP A 80 -23.01 -3.57 -1.80
N ARG A 81 -21.86 -2.92 -1.97
CA ARG A 81 -21.26 -2.67 -3.29
C ARG A 81 -20.39 -3.87 -3.70
N GLY A 82 -20.83 -4.56 -4.74
CA GLY A 82 -20.08 -5.62 -5.41
C GLY A 82 -18.91 -5.10 -6.23
N THR A 83 -18.29 -5.99 -7.01
CA THR A 83 -17.16 -5.65 -7.89
C THR A 83 -17.57 -4.66 -8.98
N LEU A 84 -18.76 -4.85 -9.56
CA LEU A 84 -19.31 -4.00 -10.61
C LEU A 84 -19.52 -2.58 -10.12
N GLU A 85 -20.19 -2.40 -8.98
CA GLU A 85 -20.48 -1.09 -8.39
C GLU A 85 -19.19 -0.35 -8.05
N LYS A 86 -18.22 -1.03 -7.43
CA LYS A 86 -16.91 -0.46 -7.13
C LYS A 86 -16.15 -0.05 -8.39
N GLU A 87 -16.29 -0.80 -9.47
CA GLU A 87 -15.67 -0.48 -10.75
C GLU A 87 -16.36 0.71 -11.44
N LEU A 88 -17.70 0.76 -11.43
CA LEU A 88 -18.50 1.88 -11.92
C LEU A 88 -18.11 3.18 -11.23
N LEU A 89 -18.02 3.19 -9.90
CA LEU A 89 -17.64 4.37 -9.13
C LEU A 89 -16.20 4.83 -9.44
N LYS A 90 -15.27 3.89 -9.61
CA LYS A 90 -13.89 4.21 -10.02
C LYS A 90 -13.82 4.75 -11.45
N LEU A 91 -14.68 4.26 -12.33
CA LEU A 91 -14.73 4.69 -13.71
C LEU A 91 -15.33 6.10 -13.81
N ASP A 92 -16.43 6.33 -13.08
CA ASP A 92 -17.03 7.64 -12.88
C ASP A 92 -16.03 8.67 -12.34
N GLU A 93 -15.24 8.31 -11.32
CA GLU A 93 -14.18 9.16 -10.80
C GLU A 93 -13.17 9.56 -11.91
N LYS A 94 -12.76 8.62 -12.77
CA LYS A 94 -11.83 8.92 -13.87
C LYS A 94 -12.45 9.84 -14.93
N VAL A 95 -13.70 9.61 -15.31
CA VAL A 95 -14.43 10.46 -16.26
C VAL A 95 -14.57 11.87 -15.69
N ASN A 96 -14.94 11.98 -14.41
CA ASN A 96 -15.03 13.26 -13.71
C ASN A 96 -13.68 13.98 -13.62
N ILE A 97 -12.58 13.26 -13.38
CA ILE A 97 -11.23 13.85 -13.44
C ILE A 97 -10.95 14.45 -14.82
N CYS A 98 -11.29 13.75 -15.91
CA CYS A 98 -11.10 14.28 -17.26
C CYS A 98 -11.95 15.53 -17.50
N SER A 99 -13.22 15.50 -17.11
CA SER A 99 -14.13 16.65 -17.19
C SER A 99 -13.61 17.85 -16.39
N MET A 100 -13.09 17.62 -15.17
CA MET A 100 -12.45 18.66 -14.36
C MET A 100 -11.20 19.23 -15.03
N ILE A 101 -10.41 18.40 -15.71
CA ILE A 101 -9.25 18.89 -16.47
C ILE A 101 -9.73 19.75 -17.63
N PHE A 102 -10.64 19.26 -18.48
CA PHE A 102 -11.11 20.01 -19.66
C PHE A 102 -11.78 21.35 -19.31
N SER A 103 -12.54 21.39 -18.21
CA SER A 103 -13.16 22.63 -17.71
C SER A 103 -12.17 23.57 -17.02
N GLY A 104 -10.94 23.14 -16.77
CA GLY A 104 -9.97 23.88 -15.95
C GLY A 104 -10.20 23.76 -14.44
N ARG A 105 -11.32 23.18 -13.99
CA ARG A 105 -11.68 23.03 -12.57
C ARG A 105 -10.65 22.25 -11.75
N PHE A 106 -9.89 21.37 -12.40
CA PHE A 106 -8.82 20.60 -11.77
C PHE A 106 -7.65 21.49 -11.30
N MET A 107 -7.42 22.63 -11.95
CA MET A 107 -6.28 23.52 -11.72
C MET A 107 -6.61 24.60 -10.66
N ARG A 108 -6.80 24.20 -9.41
CA ARG A 108 -6.94 25.12 -8.28
C ARG A 108 -5.60 25.73 -7.88
N ALA A 109 -5.14 26.68 -8.67
CA ALA A 109 -3.79 27.25 -8.60
C ALA A 109 -3.78 28.78 -8.37
N PHE A 110 -4.93 29.41 -8.17
CA PHE A 110 -5.04 30.88 -8.15
C PHE A 110 -5.55 31.37 -6.79
N PRO A 111 -4.69 31.86 -5.89
CA PRO A 111 -5.14 32.40 -4.61
C PRO A 111 -6.01 33.65 -4.78
N VAL A 112 -7.03 33.76 -3.93
CA VAL A 112 -7.92 34.93 -3.85
C VAL A 112 -7.35 35.94 -2.84
N PRO A 113 -6.95 37.15 -3.28
CA PRO A 113 -6.39 38.15 -2.37
C PRO A 113 -7.38 38.57 -1.29
N GLY A 114 -6.97 38.50 -0.02
CA GLY A 114 -7.78 38.96 1.11
C GLY A 114 -8.91 38.02 1.55
N ASP A 115 -9.02 36.83 0.95
CA ASP A 115 -10.01 35.84 1.38
C ASP A 115 -9.66 35.28 2.78
N ALA A 116 -10.62 35.35 3.71
CA ALA A 116 -10.41 34.94 5.10
C ALA A 116 -10.10 33.44 5.26
N SER A 117 -10.49 32.62 4.29
CA SER A 117 -10.27 31.17 4.30
C SER A 117 -9.02 30.74 3.53
N ASN A 118 -8.28 31.68 2.94
CA ASN A 118 -7.19 31.43 1.99
C ASN A 118 -7.64 30.55 0.82
N HIS A 119 -8.81 30.84 0.25
CA HIS A 119 -9.35 30.09 -0.88
C HIS A 119 -8.46 30.20 -2.13
N TRP A 120 -8.30 29.09 -2.84
CA TRP A 120 -7.64 29.03 -4.15
C TRP A 120 -8.66 28.58 -5.18
N GLU A 121 -8.79 29.38 -6.22
CA GLU A 121 -9.75 29.19 -7.30
C GLU A 121 -9.13 28.44 -8.47
N SER A 122 -10.01 27.84 -9.27
CA SER A 122 -9.69 27.32 -10.58
C SER A 122 -10.14 28.27 -11.70
N PRO A 123 -9.60 28.13 -12.92
CA PRO A 123 -10.08 28.86 -14.08
C PRO A 123 -11.58 28.75 -14.34
N ALA A 124 -12.21 27.65 -13.93
CA ALA A 124 -13.66 27.45 -14.06
C ALA A 124 -14.47 28.30 -13.07
N ASP A 125 -13.87 28.69 -11.94
CA ASP A 125 -14.56 29.40 -10.86
C ASP A 125 -14.62 30.92 -11.11
N GLY A 126 -13.61 31.48 -11.80
CA GLY A 126 -13.52 32.91 -12.09
C GLY A 126 -14.74 33.47 -12.82
N HIS A 127 -15.29 32.71 -13.78
CA HIS A 127 -16.47 33.12 -14.55
C HIS A 127 -17.76 33.27 -13.74
N HIS A 128 -17.83 32.73 -12.51
CA HIS A 128 -19.05 32.73 -11.68
C HIS A 128 -19.09 33.85 -10.63
N GLN A 129 -18.00 34.58 -10.38
CA GLN A 129 -17.92 35.63 -9.35
C GLN A 129 -18.27 37.04 -9.84
N HIS A 130 -18.55 37.24 -11.13
CA HIS A 130 -19.04 38.52 -11.66
C HIS A 130 -20.49 38.82 -11.19
N GLN A 131 -20.64 39.21 -9.92
CA GLN A 131 -21.79 39.99 -9.44
C GLN A 131 -21.37 41.46 -9.31
N GLY A 132 -21.55 42.25 -10.37
CA GLY A 132 -21.36 43.72 -10.37
C GLY A 132 -20.14 44.26 -11.13
N ASP A 133 -19.79 45.53 -10.87
CA ASP A 133 -18.71 46.33 -11.50
C ASP A 133 -17.28 45.96 -11.04
N GLN A 134 -17.06 44.75 -10.52
CA GLN A 134 -15.72 44.36 -10.06
C GLN A 134 -14.79 44.05 -11.26
N PRO A 135 -13.53 44.49 -11.22
CA PRO A 135 -12.56 44.22 -12.28
C PRO A 135 -12.32 42.71 -12.42
N ALA A 136 -12.06 42.25 -13.65
CA ALA A 136 -11.77 40.86 -13.95
C ALA A 136 -10.63 40.34 -13.05
N SER A 137 -10.86 39.18 -12.44
CA SER A 137 -9.91 38.53 -11.53
C SER A 137 -8.61 38.19 -12.26
N TYR A 138 -7.52 37.99 -11.49
CA TYR A 138 -6.23 37.60 -12.07
C TYR A 138 -6.34 36.32 -12.92
N VAL A 139 -7.14 35.34 -12.49
CA VAL A 139 -7.32 34.08 -13.21
C VAL A 139 -8.02 34.26 -14.57
N GLU A 140 -9.02 35.13 -14.66
CA GLU A 140 -9.75 35.42 -15.90
C GLU A 140 -8.87 36.08 -16.96
N GLN A 141 -7.87 36.85 -16.54
CA GLN A 141 -6.92 37.49 -17.45
C GLN A 141 -5.76 36.54 -17.79
N PHE A 142 -5.24 35.85 -16.78
CA PHE A 142 -4.07 34.99 -16.91
C PHE A 142 -4.34 33.77 -17.79
N PHE A 143 -5.41 33.03 -17.48
CA PHE A 143 -5.57 31.66 -17.99
C PHE A 143 -5.79 31.62 -19.52
N PRO A 144 -6.67 32.44 -20.12
CA PRO A 144 -6.81 32.49 -21.58
C PRO A 144 -5.52 32.93 -22.28
N THR A 145 -4.82 33.91 -21.72
CA THR A 145 -3.54 34.42 -22.25
C THR A 145 -2.47 33.33 -22.22
N TYR A 146 -2.37 32.61 -21.11
CA TYR A 146 -1.45 31.49 -20.97
C TYR A 146 -1.74 30.38 -21.97
N LEU A 147 -3.00 29.92 -22.08
CA LEU A 147 -3.36 28.86 -23.04
C LEU A 147 -3.09 29.28 -24.49
N SER A 148 -3.41 30.52 -24.87
CA SER A 148 -3.09 31.05 -26.19
C SER A 148 -1.59 31.05 -26.46
N SER A 149 -0.79 31.54 -25.51
CA SER A 149 0.68 31.53 -25.62
C SER A 149 1.24 30.11 -25.72
N LEU A 150 0.68 29.15 -24.98
CA LEU A 150 1.08 27.76 -24.99
C LEU A 150 0.75 27.09 -26.34
N GLN A 151 -0.41 27.38 -26.92
CA GLN A 151 -0.77 26.90 -28.26
C GLN A 151 0.17 27.44 -29.34
N THR A 152 0.56 28.72 -29.26
CA THR A 152 1.56 29.31 -30.18
C THR A 152 2.92 28.65 -29.99
N ALA A 153 3.37 28.47 -28.74
CA ALA A 153 4.63 27.81 -28.42
C ALA A 153 4.69 26.37 -28.96
N LEU A 154 3.57 25.62 -28.89
CA LEU A 154 3.46 24.27 -29.45
C LEU A 154 3.59 24.24 -30.98
N ARG A 155 3.22 25.32 -31.69
CA ARG A 155 3.30 25.40 -33.17
C ARG A 155 4.66 25.92 -33.64
N GLU A 156 5.19 26.93 -32.95
CA GLU A 156 6.35 27.71 -33.40
C GLU A 156 7.63 27.40 -32.63
N GLY A 157 7.55 26.64 -31.52
CA GLY A 157 8.69 26.31 -30.67
C GLY A 157 9.17 27.46 -29.78
N GLN A 158 8.41 28.54 -29.66
CA GLN A 158 8.77 29.73 -28.88
C GLN A 158 8.16 29.67 -27.46
N TRP A 159 8.98 29.33 -26.46
CA TRP A 159 8.53 29.09 -25.08
C TRP A 159 8.67 30.30 -24.14
N GLU A 160 9.26 31.40 -24.61
CA GLU A 160 9.59 32.56 -23.76
C GLU A 160 8.36 33.20 -23.08
N MET A 161 7.27 33.38 -23.82
CA MET A 161 6.05 33.99 -23.28
C MET A 161 5.31 33.08 -22.27
N PRO A 162 5.05 31.78 -22.55
CA PRO A 162 4.53 30.87 -21.54
C PRO A 162 5.39 30.80 -20.27
N ASP A 163 6.72 30.72 -20.41
CA ASP A 163 7.63 30.65 -19.27
C ASP A 163 7.59 31.92 -18.41
N ARG A 164 7.51 33.09 -19.06
CA ARG A 164 7.33 34.37 -18.36
C ARG A 164 6.01 34.42 -17.61
N LEU A 165 4.91 34.00 -18.23
CA LEU A 165 3.59 33.95 -17.57
C LEU A 165 3.62 33.00 -16.36
N LEU A 166 4.24 31.82 -16.48
CA LEU A 166 4.39 30.91 -15.33
C LEU A 166 5.22 31.53 -14.20
N ALA A 167 6.29 32.26 -14.53
CA ALA A 167 7.07 32.99 -13.53
C ALA A 167 6.24 34.11 -12.85
N ASP A 168 5.33 34.76 -13.59
CA ASP A 168 4.43 35.77 -13.05
C ASP A 168 3.37 35.13 -12.13
N LEU A 169 2.84 33.95 -12.49
CA LEU A 169 1.95 33.15 -11.64
C LEU A 169 2.64 32.71 -10.34
N ASP A 170 3.89 32.22 -10.39
CA ASP A 170 4.63 31.84 -9.17
C ASP A 170 4.81 33.05 -8.23
N ARG A 171 5.12 34.24 -8.77
CA ARG A 171 5.20 35.46 -7.96
C ARG A 171 3.85 35.83 -7.33
N TYR A 172 2.77 35.78 -8.11
CA TYR A 172 1.41 36.01 -7.63
C TYR A 172 1.03 35.04 -6.50
N GLN A 173 1.31 33.75 -6.68
CA GLN A 173 1.05 32.71 -5.68
C GLN A 173 1.84 32.96 -4.39
N ARG A 174 3.11 33.35 -4.49
CA ARG A 174 3.96 33.64 -3.33
C ARG A 174 3.54 34.90 -2.58
N GLU A 175 2.94 35.86 -3.26
CA GLU A 175 2.44 37.09 -2.65
C GLU A 175 1.11 36.85 -1.92
N TYR A 176 0.13 36.28 -2.61
CA TYR A 176 -1.25 36.17 -2.09
C TYR A 176 -1.58 34.81 -1.45
N GLY A 177 -0.83 33.75 -1.76
CA GLY A 177 -1.04 32.39 -1.26
C GLY A 177 -0.09 31.97 -0.12
N ARG A 178 0.77 32.88 0.34
CA ARG A 178 1.87 32.58 1.30
C ARG A 178 1.40 31.91 2.59
N ALA A 179 0.19 32.20 3.05
CA ALA A 179 -0.34 31.70 4.32
C ALA A 179 -0.43 30.17 4.37
N ILE A 180 -0.69 29.51 3.23
CA ILE A 180 -0.89 28.06 3.14
C ILE A 180 0.10 27.34 2.22
N MET A 181 0.95 28.07 1.50
CA MET A 181 1.98 27.46 0.65
C MET A 181 3.06 26.77 1.49
N PRO A 182 3.41 25.50 1.17
CA PRO A 182 4.56 24.84 1.76
C PRO A 182 5.87 25.60 1.47
N PRO A 183 6.85 25.60 2.40
CA PRO A 183 8.17 26.14 2.12
C PRO A 183 8.85 25.42 0.94
N ASP A 184 9.67 26.13 0.14
CA ASP A 184 10.30 25.54 -1.07
C ASP A 184 11.10 24.26 -0.79
N ARG A 185 11.73 24.17 0.39
CA ARG A 185 12.45 22.96 0.83
C ARG A 185 11.53 21.73 0.89
N LYS A 186 10.28 21.91 1.28
CA LYS A 186 9.28 20.86 1.42
C LYS A 186 8.74 20.44 0.06
N VAL A 187 8.46 21.42 -0.82
CA VAL A 187 8.12 21.17 -2.23
C VAL A 187 9.22 20.39 -2.94
N ARG A 188 10.49 20.80 -2.80
CA ARG A 188 11.63 20.06 -3.36
C ARG A 188 11.77 18.66 -2.76
N ALA A 189 11.55 18.50 -1.46
CA ALA A 189 11.61 17.20 -0.78
C ALA A 189 10.53 16.24 -1.31
N GLU A 190 9.31 16.73 -1.53
CA GLU A 190 8.21 15.95 -2.10
C GLU A 190 8.48 15.53 -3.55
N ILE A 191 8.91 16.47 -4.40
CA ILE A 191 9.31 16.16 -5.79
C ILE A 191 10.43 15.12 -5.80
N PHE A 192 11.42 15.28 -4.90
CA PHE A 192 12.53 14.34 -4.77
C PHE A 192 12.05 12.95 -4.33
N LEU A 193 11.18 12.87 -3.32
CA LEU A 193 10.56 11.62 -2.85
C LEU A 193 9.86 10.88 -3.99
N ASN A 194 9.03 11.60 -4.76
CA ASN A 194 8.28 11.05 -5.89
C ASN A 194 9.20 10.56 -7.01
N LYS A 195 10.25 11.33 -7.35
CA LYS A 195 11.24 10.92 -8.37
C LYS A 195 12.09 9.73 -7.94
N LEU A 196 12.41 9.61 -6.65
CA LEU A 196 13.22 8.51 -6.14
C LEU A 196 12.52 7.15 -6.21
N LYS A 197 11.18 7.12 -6.14
CA LYS A 197 10.37 5.89 -6.13
C LYS A 197 10.90 4.85 -5.12
N VAL A 198 11.23 5.34 -3.92
CA VAL A 198 11.99 4.59 -2.91
C VAL A 198 11.39 3.21 -2.66
N PHE A 199 10.09 3.14 -2.35
CA PHE A 199 9.42 1.92 -1.93
C PHE A 199 9.35 0.85 -3.03
N GLY A 200 9.15 1.25 -4.29
CA GLY A 200 9.17 0.33 -5.43
C GLY A 200 10.57 -0.26 -5.67
N ARG A 201 11.61 0.58 -5.59
CA ARG A 201 13.01 0.15 -5.74
C ARG A 201 13.44 -0.76 -4.59
N VAL A 202 13.13 -0.38 -3.35
CA VAL A 202 13.41 -1.17 -2.15
C VAL A 202 12.70 -2.52 -2.22
N GLY A 203 11.44 -2.57 -2.67
CA GLY A 203 10.71 -3.82 -2.88
C GLY A 203 11.45 -4.76 -3.86
N ALA A 204 11.92 -4.23 -4.99
CA ALA A 204 12.72 -4.99 -5.94
C ALA A 204 14.08 -5.44 -5.36
N MET A 205 14.76 -4.58 -4.61
CA MET A 205 16.02 -4.92 -3.94
C MET A 205 15.82 -6.06 -2.93
N TYR A 206 14.78 -6.00 -2.10
CA TYR A 206 14.45 -7.08 -1.17
C TYR A 206 14.04 -8.37 -1.89
N ALA A 207 13.38 -8.29 -3.05
CA ALA A 207 13.05 -9.48 -3.83
C ALA A 207 14.33 -10.20 -4.30
N VAL A 208 15.27 -9.44 -4.90
CA VAL A 208 16.56 -9.98 -5.36
C VAL A 208 17.38 -10.52 -4.20
N LEU A 209 17.47 -9.78 -3.09
CA LEU A 209 18.19 -10.22 -1.89
C LEU A 209 17.54 -11.44 -1.23
N GLY A 210 16.21 -11.51 -1.22
CA GLY A 210 15.45 -12.66 -0.73
C GLY A 210 15.75 -13.92 -1.52
N LEU A 211 15.75 -13.83 -2.85
CA LEU A 211 16.17 -14.93 -3.72
C LEU A 211 17.65 -15.30 -3.53
N ALA A 212 18.52 -14.30 -3.34
CA ALA A 212 19.94 -14.55 -3.07
C ALA A 212 20.15 -15.29 -1.75
N PHE A 213 19.53 -14.84 -0.65
CA PHE A 213 19.59 -15.53 0.64
C PHE A 213 18.93 -16.90 0.59
N LEU A 214 17.84 -17.07 -0.16
CA LEU A 214 17.21 -18.38 -0.36
C LEU A 214 18.15 -19.34 -1.10
N GLY A 215 18.83 -18.86 -2.15
CA GLY A 215 19.87 -19.62 -2.86
C GLY A 215 21.02 -20.00 -1.94
N LEU A 216 21.50 -19.07 -1.09
CA LEU A 216 22.51 -19.35 -0.09
C LEU A 216 22.05 -20.38 0.96
N LEU A 217 20.78 -20.32 1.37
CA LEU A 217 20.19 -21.30 2.29
C LEU A 217 20.25 -22.71 1.66
N PHE A 218 19.74 -22.88 0.44
CA PHE A 218 19.77 -24.17 -0.24
C PHE A 218 21.20 -24.66 -0.52
N ALA A 219 22.11 -23.76 -0.90
CA ALA A 219 23.53 -24.09 -1.05
C ALA A 219 24.12 -24.60 0.28
N SER A 220 23.81 -23.96 1.41
CA SER A 220 24.28 -24.39 2.73
C SER A 220 23.78 -25.79 3.13
N VAL A 221 22.59 -26.18 2.65
CA VAL A 221 21.98 -27.49 2.91
C VAL A 221 22.59 -28.57 2.01
N PHE A 222 22.69 -28.32 0.70
CA PHE A 222 23.03 -29.34 -0.29
C PHE A 222 24.50 -29.36 -0.70
N ARG A 223 25.23 -28.26 -0.57
CA ARG A 223 26.63 -28.08 -1.02
C ARG A 223 27.48 -27.43 0.09
N PRO A 224 27.76 -28.15 1.20
CA PRO A 224 28.43 -27.59 2.38
C PRO A 224 29.90 -27.20 2.14
N GLU A 225 30.52 -27.74 1.08
CA GLU A 225 31.91 -27.46 0.72
C GLU A 225 32.12 -26.02 0.22
N LEU A 226 31.04 -25.33 -0.18
CA LEU A 226 31.11 -23.97 -0.71
C LEU A 226 31.37 -22.95 0.41
N ASN A 227 32.33 -22.05 0.18
CA ASN A 227 32.55 -20.93 1.09
C ASN A 227 31.48 -19.84 0.88
N LEU A 228 30.43 -19.88 1.70
CA LEU A 228 29.33 -18.93 1.63
C LEU A 228 29.59 -17.61 2.38
N GLN A 229 30.74 -17.43 3.04
CA GLN A 229 30.98 -16.24 3.87
C GLN A 229 31.08 -14.95 3.05
N ARG A 230 31.81 -14.96 1.93
CA ARG A 230 31.93 -13.80 1.04
C ARG A 230 30.59 -13.40 0.43
N PRO A 231 29.84 -14.30 -0.26
CA PRO A 231 28.54 -13.91 -0.82
C PRO A 231 27.54 -13.51 0.26
N PHE A 232 27.56 -14.14 1.44
CA PHE A 232 26.74 -13.71 2.57
C PHE A 232 27.06 -12.27 3.01
N LYS A 233 28.34 -11.91 3.20
CA LYS A 233 28.73 -10.56 3.63
C LYS A 233 28.33 -9.50 2.61
N ILE A 234 28.46 -9.79 1.31
CA ILE A 234 28.04 -8.88 0.23
C ILE A 234 26.52 -8.71 0.26
N ALA A 235 25.75 -9.80 0.28
CA ALA A 235 24.29 -9.75 0.34
C ALA A 235 23.80 -9.03 1.60
N PHE A 236 24.45 -9.27 2.75
CA PHE A 236 24.13 -8.59 4.00
C PHE A 236 24.46 -7.09 3.96
N GLY A 237 25.61 -6.70 3.38
CA GLY A 237 25.95 -5.29 3.19
C GLY A 237 24.93 -4.57 2.31
N LEU A 238 24.51 -5.19 1.20
CA LEU A 238 23.45 -4.67 0.33
C LEU A 238 22.10 -4.61 1.04
N LEU A 239 21.79 -5.56 1.93
CA LEU A 239 20.59 -5.54 2.74
C LEU A 239 20.57 -4.33 3.68
N VAL A 240 21.68 -4.05 4.37
CA VAL A 240 21.79 -2.88 5.26
C VAL A 240 21.61 -1.57 4.48
N VAL A 241 22.18 -1.46 3.29
CA VAL A 241 21.99 -0.28 2.42
C VAL A 241 20.54 -0.16 1.96
N SER A 242 19.92 -1.28 1.56
CA SER A 242 18.50 -1.32 1.15
C SER A 242 17.57 -0.89 2.30
N PHE A 243 17.87 -1.35 3.52
CA PHE A 243 17.14 -0.97 4.71
C PHE A 243 17.31 0.50 5.08
N ALA A 244 18.54 1.03 5.01
CA ALA A 244 18.79 2.45 5.22
C ALA A 244 18.04 3.30 4.19
N PHE A 245 17.96 2.87 2.93
CA PHE A 245 17.18 3.54 1.90
C PHE A 245 15.67 3.47 2.17
N HIS A 246 15.17 2.34 2.69
CA HIS A 246 13.78 2.22 3.15
C HIS A 246 13.47 3.21 4.28
N ALA A 247 14.33 3.25 5.31
CA ALA A 247 14.21 4.16 6.45
C ALA A 247 14.22 5.63 5.99
N PHE A 248 15.12 5.96 5.05
CA PHE A 248 15.20 7.28 4.45
C PHE A 248 13.90 7.66 3.72
N GLY A 249 13.31 6.74 2.95
CA GLY A 249 12.02 6.97 2.29
C GLY A 249 10.89 7.27 3.27
N LEU A 250 10.80 6.52 4.36
CA LEU A 250 9.82 6.77 5.42
C LEU A 250 10.05 8.10 6.13
N ALA A 251 11.30 8.43 6.47
CA ALA A 251 11.65 9.69 7.11
C ALA A 251 11.35 10.90 6.21
N LEU A 252 11.67 10.80 4.91
CA LEU A 252 11.36 11.84 3.94
C LEU A 252 9.84 12.01 3.74
N ARG A 253 9.10 10.90 3.70
CA ARG A 253 7.63 10.94 3.63
C ARG A 253 7.02 11.56 4.88
N TRP A 254 7.53 11.23 6.07
CA TRP A 254 7.12 11.87 7.34
C TRP A 254 7.36 13.39 7.27
N TYR A 255 8.54 13.81 6.84
CA TYR A 255 8.87 15.23 6.69
C TYR A 255 7.90 15.96 5.74
N VAL A 256 7.53 15.34 4.62
CA VAL A 256 6.59 15.92 3.64
C VAL A 256 5.15 15.91 4.15
N SER A 257 4.70 14.86 4.83
CA SER A 257 3.31 14.75 5.30
C SER A 257 3.03 15.46 6.63
N GLU A 258 4.09 15.89 7.34
CA GLU A 258 4.04 16.46 8.72
C GLU A 258 3.42 15.52 9.76
N ARG A 259 3.33 14.23 9.44
CA ARG A 259 2.81 13.19 10.30
C ARG A 259 3.52 11.88 10.04
N ALA A 260 3.39 10.95 10.97
CA ALA A 260 3.93 9.63 10.71
C ALA A 260 3.20 8.93 9.55
N PRO A 261 3.92 8.28 8.63
CA PRO A 261 3.38 7.73 7.38
C PRO A 261 2.78 6.34 7.60
N TRP A 262 1.69 6.27 8.35
CA TRP A 262 0.88 5.05 8.58
C TRP A 262 -0.61 5.38 8.69
N SER A 263 -1.07 6.38 7.92
CA SER A 263 -2.44 6.91 8.01
C SER A 263 -3.44 6.24 7.07
N ASN A 264 -2.96 5.55 6.04
CA ASN A 264 -3.78 4.86 5.05
C ASN A 264 -3.20 3.48 4.71
N GLY A 265 -3.92 2.67 3.92
CA GLY A 265 -3.49 1.31 3.58
C GLY A 265 -2.14 1.22 2.87
N TYR A 266 -1.81 2.18 2.00
CA TYR A 266 -0.50 2.26 1.33
C TYR A 266 0.62 2.46 2.37
N GLU A 267 0.43 3.47 3.22
CA GLU A 267 1.35 3.87 4.28
C GLU A 267 1.56 2.75 5.32
N SER A 268 0.49 2.05 5.69
CA SER A 268 0.57 0.88 6.56
C SER A 268 1.41 -0.23 5.93
N MET A 269 1.25 -0.53 4.63
CA MET A 269 2.01 -1.60 3.97
C MET A 269 3.51 -1.28 3.89
N ILE A 270 3.89 -0.06 3.51
CA ILE A 270 5.31 0.34 3.48
C ILE A 270 5.92 0.25 4.90
N TYR A 271 5.17 0.62 5.93
CA TYR A 271 5.61 0.52 7.31
C TYR A 271 5.71 -0.94 7.80
N ILE A 272 4.75 -1.81 7.49
CA ILE A 272 4.81 -3.25 7.81
C ILE A 272 6.03 -3.90 7.11
N GLY A 273 6.30 -3.54 5.86
CA GLY A 273 7.50 -4.00 5.15
C GLY A 273 8.79 -3.55 5.86
N PHE A 274 8.80 -2.32 6.40
CA PHE A 274 9.92 -1.81 7.17
C PHE A 274 10.12 -2.55 8.50
N THR A 275 9.06 -2.72 9.31
CA THR A 275 9.14 -3.41 10.61
C THR A 275 9.48 -4.88 10.46
N THR A 276 9.00 -5.54 9.40
CA THR A 276 9.37 -6.92 9.04
C THR A 276 10.87 -7.03 8.78
N GLN A 277 11.43 -6.13 7.98
CA GLN A 277 12.85 -6.14 7.70
C GLN A 277 13.69 -5.79 8.94
N LEU A 278 13.21 -4.86 9.76
CA LEU A 278 13.84 -4.50 11.04
C LEU A 278 13.89 -5.71 11.99
N ALA A 279 12.78 -6.43 12.15
CA ALA A 279 12.72 -7.67 12.94
C ALA A 279 13.76 -8.69 12.44
N GLY A 280 13.88 -8.83 11.12
CA GLY A 280 14.90 -9.67 10.49
C GLY A 280 16.34 -9.28 10.85
N MET A 281 16.64 -7.98 10.82
CA MET A 281 17.97 -7.50 11.17
C MET A 281 18.28 -7.60 12.67
N ILE A 282 17.28 -7.55 13.54
CA ILE A 282 17.47 -7.71 14.99
C ILE A 282 17.63 -9.20 15.35
N PHE A 283 16.67 -10.03 14.96
CA PHE A 283 16.55 -11.41 15.42
C PHE A 283 17.19 -12.44 14.48
N ALA A 284 17.17 -12.18 13.17
CA ALA A 284 17.58 -13.14 12.15
C ALA A 284 18.93 -12.83 11.47
N ARG A 285 19.66 -11.77 11.85
CA ARG A 285 20.92 -11.34 11.21
C ARG A 285 22.03 -12.40 11.08
N ARG A 286 21.98 -13.46 11.91
CA ARG A 286 22.94 -14.57 11.87
C ARG A 286 22.43 -15.78 11.08
N SER A 287 21.16 -15.78 10.68
CA SER A 287 20.49 -16.89 10.02
C SER A 287 20.23 -16.56 8.56
N ILE A 288 20.83 -17.33 7.66
CA ILE A 288 20.61 -17.18 6.21
C ILE A 288 19.13 -17.40 5.89
N GLY A 289 18.50 -18.41 6.49
CA GLY A 289 17.09 -18.72 6.26
C GLY A 289 16.15 -17.67 6.84
N GLY A 290 16.46 -17.14 8.02
CA GLY A 290 15.69 -16.03 8.60
C GLY A 290 15.79 -14.74 7.76
N LEU A 291 16.99 -14.39 7.27
CA LEU A 291 17.16 -13.25 6.36
C LEU A 291 16.42 -13.46 5.03
N ALA A 292 16.46 -14.66 4.45
CA ALA A 292 15.68 -15.01 3.26
C ALA A 292 14.19 -14.77 3.48
N ALA A 293 13.64 -15.28 4.59
CA ALA A 293 12.24 -15.10 4.96
C ALA A 293 11.89 -13.60 5.06
N THR A 294 12.70 -12.81 5.78
CA THR A 294 12.41 -11.38 6.00
C THR A 294 12.42 -10.57 4.70
N CYS A 295 13.37 -10.85 3.80
CA CYS A 295 13.50 -10.15 2.53
C CYS A 295 12.34 -10.51 1.58
N ILE A 296 12.02 -11.81 1.44
CA ILE A 296 10.91 -12.27 0.59
C ILE A 296 9.58 -11.70 1.09
N LEU A 297 9.40 -11.67 2.41
CA LEU A 297 8.19 -11.15 3.02
C LEU A 297 8.04 -9.64 2.80
N SER A 298 9.11 -8.87 3.09
CA SER A 298 9.13 -7.42 2.89
C SER A 298 8.94 -7.06 1.41
N ALA A 299 9.53 -7.82 0.50
CA ALA A 299 9.33 -7.66 -0.94
C ALA A 299 7.87 -7.89 -1.36
N THR A 300 7.26 -8.97 -0.87
CA THR A 300 5.85 -9.30 -1.15
C THR A 300 4.92 -8.20 -0.63
N ILE A 301 5.13 -7.72 0.61
CA ILE A 301 4.36 -6.61 1.18
C ILE A 301 4.48 -5.34 0.32
N LEU A 302 5.71 -4.95 -0.06
CA LEU A 302 5.94 -3.75 -0.86
C LEU A 302 5.43 -3.87 -2.30
N MET A 303 5.46 -5.07 -2.87
CA MET A 303 4.85 -5.35 -4.16
C MET A 303 3.34 -5.14 -4.08
N VAL A 304 2.68 -5.69 -3.04
CA VAL A 304 1.26 -5.48 -2.77
C VAL A 304 0.94 -4.00 -2.52
N ALA A 305 1.83 -3.28 -1.86
CA ALA A 305 1.69 -1.83 -1.65
C ALA A 305 1.66 -1.05 -2.97
N GLY A 306 2.40 -1.51 -3.99
CA GLY A 306 2.44 -0.92 -5.32
C GLY A 306 1.27 -1.30 -6.23
N LEU A 307 0.36 -2.18 -5.80
CA LEU A 307 -0.80 -2.56 -6.59
C LEU A 307 -1.84 -1.42 -6.62
N SER A 308 -2.53 -1.29 -7.76
CA SER A 308 -3.33 -0.10 -8.12
C SER A 308 -4.54 0.20 -7.24
N TRP A 309 -4.78 -0.59 -6.20
CA TRP A 309 -5.90 -0.39 -5.26
C TRP A 309 -5.51 0.46 -4.05
N LEU A 310 -4.22 0.71 -3.79
CA LEU A 310 -3.76 1.62 -2.74
C LEU A 310 -3.33 2.95 -3.36
N ASP A 311 -3.75 4.05 -2.73
CA ASP A 311 -3.40 5.40 -3.19
C ASP A 311 -2.13 5.89 -2.45
N PRO A 312 -1.02 6.15 -3.17
CA PRO A 312 0.20 6.68 -2.57
C PRO A 312 0.10 8.18 -2.23
N GLU A 313 -0.97 8.87 -2.63
CA GLU A 313 -1.19 10.29 -2.40
C GLU A 313 -1.16 10.66 -0.90
N ILE A 314 -0.55 11.81 -0.59
CA ILE A 314 -0.51 12.36 0.76
C ILE A 314 -1.72 13.27 0.93
N THR A 315 -2.76 12.75 1.57
CA THR A 315 -3.99 13.50 1.85
C THR A 315 -3.98 14.07 3.28
N PRO A 316 -4.79 15.10 3.59
CA PRO A 316 -5.02 15.51 4.98
C PRO A 316 -5.65 14.38 5.81
N LEU A 317 -5.34 14.33 7.11
CA LEU A 317 -6.00 13.39 8.03
C LEU A 317 -7.45 13.79 8.25
N VAL A 318 -8.36 12.81 8.17
CA VAL A 318 -9.73 12.99 8.66
C VAL A 318 -9.71 13.25 10.18
N PRO A 319 -10.68 14.00 10.74
CA PRO A 319 -10.61 14.48 12.13
C PRO A 319 -10.37 13.39 13.18
N VAL A 320 -11.01 12.23 13.04
CA VAL A 320 -10.85 11.09 13.98
C VAL A 320 -9.43 10.51 13.99
N LEU A 321 -8.66 10.71 12.92
CA LEU A 321 -7.27 10.25 12.84
C LEU A 321 -6.28 11.25 13.46
N LYS A 322 -6.72 12.45 13.86
CA LYS A 322 -5.87 13.48 14.48
C LYS A 322 -5.68 13.22 15.99
N SER A 323 -5.26 12.01 16.36
CA SER A 323 -4.97 11.63 17.76
C SER A 323 -3.56 11.06 17.90
N TYR A 324 -2.90 11.45 18.98
CA TYR A 324 -1.60 10.91 19.39
C TYR A 324 -1.71 9.41 19.74
N TRP A 325 -2.78 9.02 20.44
CA TRP A 325 -3.01 7.64 20.85
C TRP A 325 -3.22 6.72 19.66
N LEU A 326 -3.98 7.17 18.65
CA LEU A 326 -4.17 6.41 17.43
C LEU A 326 -2.85 6.15 16.71
N THR A 327 -2.01 7.18 16.62
CA THR A 327 -0.71 7.08 15.94
C THR A 327 0.14 5.96 16.55
N ILE A 328 0.21 5.91 17.89
CA ILE A 328 0.96 4.85 18.58
C ILE A 328 0.27 3.49 18.42
N HIS A 329 -1.03 3.42 18.67
CA HIS A 329 -1.83 2.20 18.55
C HIS A 329 -1.65 1.53 17.18
N VAL A 330 -1.90 2.27 16.09
CA VAL A 330 -1.81 1.75 14.72
C VAL A 330 -0.38 1.33 14.38
N SER A 331 0.63 2.09 14.84
CA SER A 331 2.03 1.73 14.61
C SER A 331 2.45 0.44 15.33
N MET A 332 1.89 0.16 16.50
CA MET A 332 2.16 -1.07 17.26
C MET A 332 1.43 -2.27 16.67
N GLU A 333 0.15 -2.11 16.32
CA GLU A 333 -0.66 -3.14 15.66
C GLU A 333 -0.06 -3.54 14.31
N ALA A 334 0.15 -2.56 13.41
CA ALA A 334 0.76 -2.81 12.11
C ALA A 334 2.19 -3.38 12.26
N GLY A 335 2.97 -2.85 13.21
CA GLY A 335 4.30 -3.36 13.51
C GLY A 335 4.28 -4.84 13.92
N SER A 336 3.31 -5.24 14.75
CA SER A 336 3.16 -6.62 15.23
C SER A 336 2.92 -7.61 14.10
N TYR A 337 2.12 -7.24 13.08
CA TYR A 337 1.77 -8.16 11.99
C TYR A 337 3.00 -8.57 11.19
N GLY A 338 3.97 -7.68 11.00
CA GLY A 338 5.24 -8.04 10.35
C GLY A 338 6.02 -9.11 11.10
N PHE A 339 6.03 -9.05 12.44
CA PHE A 339 6.72 -10.00 13.31
C PHE A 339 6.00 -11.36 13.32
N LEU A 340 4.67 -11.34 13.44
CA LEU A 340 3.85 -12.55 13.47
C LEU A 340 3.87 -13.28 12.11
N MET A 341 3.79 -12.53 11.01
CA MET A 341 3.88 -13.08 9.66
C MET A 341 5.25 -13.69 9.37
N LEU A 342 6.32 -13.09 9.91
CA LEU A 342 7.66 -13.66 9.80
C LEU A 342 7.76 -15.03 10.48
N GLY A 343 7.18 -15.19 11.67
CA GLY A 343 7.13 -16.49 12.35
C GLY A 343 6.39 -17.56 11.55
N ALA A 344 5.29 -17.19 10.89
CA ALA A 344 4.54 -18.08 10.00
C ALA A 344 5.35 -18.49 8.75
N LEU A 345 6.03 -17.54 8.10
CA LEU A 345 6.88 -17.83 6.94
C LEU A 345 8.08 -18.71 7.29
N ILE A 346 8.72 -18.45 8.44
CA ILE A 346 9.75 -19.33 8.99
C ILE A 346 9.19 -20.73 9.25
N GLY A 347 7.98 -20.82 9.82
CA GLY A 347 7.25 -22.08 10.00
C GLY A 347 7.10 -22.86 8.69
N ALA A 348 6.63 -22.19 7.63
CA ALA A 348 6.50 -22.79 6.30
C ALA A 348 7.86 -23.29 5.75
N LEU A 349 8.91 -22.46 5.80
CA LEU A 349 10.25 -22.83 5.33
C LEU A 349 10.80 -24.04 6.09
N ASN A 350 10.63 -24.08 7.41
CA ASN A 350 11.04 -25.21 8.23
C ASN A 350 10.32 -26.51 7.84
N LEU A 351 9.01 -26.46 7.60
CA LEU A 351 8.24 -27.62 7.17
C LEU A 351 8.70 -28.11 5.78
N ILE A 352 8.97 -27.19 4.85
CA ILE A 352 9.55 -27.53 3.54
C ILE A 352 10.92 -28.21 3.70
N LEU A 353 11.80 -27.67 4.55
CA LEU A 353 13.10 -28.28 4.82
C LEU A 353 12.94 -29.69 5.42
N MET A 354 12.00 -29.90 6.35
CA MET A 354 11.69 -31.22 6.90
C MET A 354 11.23 -32.20 5.81
N VAL A 355 10.37 -31.76 4.87
CA VAL A 355 9.94 -32.57 3.71
C VAL A 355 11.13 -32.99 2.84
N LEU A 356 12.13 -32.12 2.68
CA LEU A 356 13.32 -32.39 1.88
C LEU A 356 14.39 -33.24 2.60
N ALA A 357 14.12 -33.68 3.83
CA ALA A 357 15.07 -34.46 4.61
C ALA A 357 15.26 -35.89 4.09
N ASN A 358 16.53 -36.29 4.09
CA ASN A 358 17.01 -37.63 3.75
C ASN A 358 18.18 -38.01 4.68
N ALA A 359 18.65 -39.26 4.58
CA ALA A 359 19.70 -39.79 5.44
C ALA A 359 21.02 -38.99 5.40
N ARG A 360 21.31 -38.26 4.31
CA ARG A 360 22.55 -37.49 4.13
C ARG A 360 22.50 -36.07 4.68
N ASN A 361 21.30 -35.51 4.86
CA ASN A 361 21.13 -34.10 5.24
C ASN A 361 20.26 -33.90 6.50
N ARG A 362 19.71 -34.96 7.09
CA ARG A 362 18.82 -34.90 8.26
C ARG A 362 19.38 -34.07 9.43
N ASP A 363 20.64 -34.26 9.80
CA ASP A 363 21.21 -33.60 10.99
C ASP A 363 21.44 -32.10 10.72
N ARG A 364 21.77 -31.74 9.47
CA ARG A 364 21.87 -30.34 9.03
C ARG A 364 20.51 -29.66 9.02
N ILE A 365 19.50 -30.32 8.45
CA ILE A 365 18.14 -29.81 8.43
C ILE A 365 17.65 -29.62 9.86
N ASN A 366 17.85 -30.60 10.75
CA ASN A 366 17.46 -30.49 12.16
C ASN A 366 18.11 -29.28 12.86
N ARG A 367 19.40 -29.01 12.59
CA ARG A 367 20.08 -27.84 13.15
C ARG A 367 19.52 -26.53 12.61
N ILE A 368 19.31 -26.43 11.29
CA ILE A 368 18.77 -25.23 10.64
C ILE A 368 17.34 -24.98 11.09
N THR A 369 16.49 -26.01 11.14
CA THR A 369 15.10 -25.87 11.58
C THR A 369 15.04 -25.47 13.05
N LYS A 370 15.90 -26.02 13.90
CA LYS A 370 16.01 -25.58 15.30
C LYS A 370 16.39 -24.11 15.41
N GLU A 371 17.44 -23.68 14.70
CA GLU A 371 17.87 -22.27 14.68
C GLU A 371 16.74 -21.34 14.21
N MET A 372 16.10 -21.68 13.09
CA MET A 372 15.00 -20.91 12.53
C MET A 372 13.78 -20.90 13.46
N THR A 373 13.44 -22.01 14.11
CA THR A 373 12.34 -22.05 15.08
C THR A 373 12.60 -21.19 16.30
N LEU A 374 13.83 -21.15 16.82
CA LEU A 374 14.19 -20.23 17.91
C LEU A 374 14.04 -18.77 17.49
N ILE A 375 14.40 -18.44 16.25
CA ILE A 375 14.16 -17.10 15.69
C ILE A 375 12.67 -16.82 15.58
N SER A 376 11.88 -17.78 15.09
CA SER A 376 10.42 -17.67 15.03
C SER A 376 9.85 -17.38 16.41
N GLU A 377 10.24 -18.14 17.44
CA GLU A 377 9.82 -17.92 18.84
C GLU A 377 10.13 -16.49 19.32
N MET A 378 11.35 -15.99 19.11
CA MET A 378 11.70 -14.61 19.47
C MET A 378 10.85 -13.58 18.72
N THR A 379 10.59 -13.80 17.42
CA THR A 379 9.77 -12.88 16.62
C THR A 379 8.31 -12.91 17.06
N LEU A 380 7.76 -14.09 17.40
CA LEU A 380 6.40 -14.24 17.90
C LEU A 380 6.24 -13.60 19.28
N ILE A 381 7.25 -13.70 20.16
CA ILE A 381 7.25 -12.99 21.46
C ILE A 381 7.18 -11.47 21.22
N GLY A 382 8.04 -10.94 20.34
CA GLY A 382 8.02 -9.51 19.99
C GLY A 382 6.69 -9.06 19.40
N GLY A 383 6.14 -9.85 18.46
CA GLY A 383 4.83 -9.60 17.86
C GLY A 383 3.69 -9.63 18.89
N LEU A 384 3.68 -10.62 19.78
CA LEU A 384 2.69 -10.73 20.86
C LEU A 384 2.76 -9.53 21.81
N PHE A 385 3.95 -9.06 22.14
CA PHE A 385 4.13 -7.88 22.98
C PHE A 385 3.57 -6.62 22.31
N LEU A 386 3.91 -6.41 21.03
CA LEU A 386 3.45 -5.25 20.26
C LEU A 386 1.94 -5.26 20.08
N ILE A 387 1.33 -6.38 19.70
CA ILE A 387 -0.13 -6.46 19.51
C ILE A 387 -0.86 -6.30 20.84
N SER A 388 -0.33 -6.86 21.95
CA SER A 388 -0.98 -6.72 23.26
C SER A 388 -0.97 -5.26 23.75
N ILE A 389 0.18 -4.58 23.65
CA ILE A 389 0.28 -3.16 24.02
C ILE A 389 -0.53 -2.30 23.05
N GLY A 390 -0.44 -2.59 21.75
CA GLY A 390 -1.21 -1.94 20.70
C GLY A 390 -2.70 -2.00 21.01
N THR A 391 -3.25 -3.19 21.23
CA THR A 391 -4.67 -3.39 21.54
C THR A 391 -5.09 -2.65 22.81
N TYR A 392 -4.25 -2.66 23.86
CA TYR A 392 -4.53 -1.87 25.07
C TYR A 392 -4.59 -0.36 24.79
N LEU A 393 -3.61 0.19 24.06
CA LEU A 393 -3.60 1.61 23.67
C LEU A 393 -4.74 1.96 22.71
N GLY A 394 -5.21 0.99 21.93
CA GLY A 394 -6.41 1.11 21.11
C GLY A 394 -7.64 1.40 21.95
N GLY A 395 -7.78 0.74 23.11
CA GLY A 395 -8.85 1.05 24.06
C GLY A 395 -8.76 2.46 24.65
N VAL A 396 -7.55 2.96 24.93
CA VAL A 396 -7.35 4.36 25.38
C VAL A 396 -7.83 5.34 24.30
N TRP A 397 -7.45 5.11 23.05
CA TRP A 397 -7.92 5.91 21.92
C TRP A 397 -9.44 5.80 21.69
N ALA A 398 -10.02 4.61 21.83
CA ALA A 398 -11.45 4.39 21.71
C ALA A 398 -12.23 5.20 22.76
N ASN A 399 -11.70 5.33 23.97
CA ASN A 399 -12.31 6.16 25.00
C ASN A 399 -12.25 7.66 24.65
N GLU A 400 -11.12 8.13 24.13
CA GLU A 400 -10.97 9.51 23.63
C GLU A 400 -11.94 9.82 22.48
N SER A 401 -12.15 8.86 21.57
CA SER A 401 -12.91 9.10 20.34
C SER A 401 -14.41 8.82 20.46
N TRP A 402 -14.78 7.80 21.24
CA TRP A 402 -16.14 7.26 21.31
C TRP A 402 -16.69 7.16 22.74
N GLY A 403 -15.93 7.60 23.75
CA GLY A 403 -16.37 7.61 25.16
C GLY A 403 -16.41 6.24 25.84
N ARG A 404 -15.79 5.21 25.27
CA ARG A 404 -15.66 3.87 25.88
C ARG A 404 -14.33 3.20 25.55
N TYR A 405 -13.78 2.43 26.50
CA TYR A 405 -12.50 1.73 26.30
C TYR A 405 -12.61 0.45 25.45
N TRP A 406 -13.77 -0.21 25.46
CA TRP A 406 -14.01 -1.46 24.76
C TRP A 406 -15.51 -1.64 24.55
N GLY A 407 -15.92 -2.27 23.47
CA GLY A 407 -17.32 -2.56 23.19
C GLY A 407 -17.55 -3.76 22.29
N TRP A 408 -16.60 -4.69 22.24
CA TRP A 408 -16.75 -6.01 21.62
C TRP A 408 -17.09 -5.95 20.13
N ASP A 409 -16.66 -4.90 19.44
CA ASP A 409 -16.80 -4.90 17.98
C ASP A 409 -15.86 -5.95 17.37
N ALA A 410 -16.08 -6.25 16.09
CA ALA A 410 -15.36 -7.31 15.41
C ALA A 410 -13.83 -7.09 15.45
N LYS A 411 -13.31 -5.85 15.36
CA LYS A 411 -11.85 -5.64 15.38
C LYS A 411 -11.27 -5.85 16.76
N GLU A 412 -11.90 -5.25 17.76
CA GLU A 412 -11.54 -5.44 19.17
C GLU A 412 -11.52 -6.95 19.53
N THR A 413 -12.58 -7.67 19.17
CA THR A 413 -12.71 -9.11 19.46
C THR A 413 -11.64 -9.94 18.74
N TRP A 414 -11.39 -9.70 17.46
CA TRP A 414 -10.38 -10.45 16.71
C TRP A 414 -8.95 -10.08 17.10
N ALA A 415 -8.69 -8.86 17.57
CA ALA A 415 -7.40 -8.51 18.17
C ALA A 415 -7.14 -9.35 19.43
N LEU A 416 -8.15 -9.50 20.31
CA LEU A 416 -8.06 -10.38 21.47
C LEU A 416 -7.86 -11.85 21.08
N VAL A 417 -8.60 -12.36 20.08
CA VAL A 417 -8.41 -13.73 19.57
C VAL A 417 -6.97 -13.94 19.09
N THR A 418 -6.40 -12.99 18.34
CA THR A 418 -5.02 -13.07 17.87
C THR A 418 -4.03 -13.11 19.04
N ILE A 419 -4.21 -12.28 20.07
CA ILE A 419 -3.42 -12.32 21.31
C ILE A 419 -3.48 -13.72 21.94
N LEU A 420 -4.68 -14.29 22.10
CA LEU A 420 -4.87 -15.61 22.71
C LEU A 420 -4.24 -16.74 21.88
N VAL A 421 -4.37 -16.70 20.56
CA VAL A 421 -3.77 -17.68 19.64
C VAL A 421 -2.25 -17.67 19.77
N TYR A 422 -1.60 -16.51 19.71
CA TYR A 422 -0.14 -16.45 19.81
C TYR A 422 0.38 -16.68 21.23
N ALA A 423 -0.40 -16.31 22.26
CA ALA A 423 -0.11 -16.72 23.63
C ALA A 423 -0.12 -18.25 23.74
N PHE A 424 -1.13 -18.93 23.19
CA PHE A 424 -1.17 -20.39 23.16
C PHE A 424 0.01 -20.99 22.39
N ILE A 425 0.33 -20.50 21.19
CA ILE A 425 1.44 -21.02 20.37
C ILE A 425 2.77 -20.96 21.14
N LEU A 426 3.03 -19.86 21.87
CA LEU A 426 4.26 -19.73 22.66
C LEU A 426 4.28 -20.63 23.91
N HIS A 427 3.12 -20.98 24.46
CA HIS A 427 3.00 -21.80 25.67
C HIS A 427 2.74 -23.29 25.39
N MET A 428 2.41 -23.68 24.15
CA MET A 428 2.08 -25.06 23.80
C MET A 428 3.20 -26.05 24.12
N ARG A 429 4.46 -25.58 24.21
CA ARG A 429 5.63 -26.38 24.65
C ARG A 429 5.46 -27.02 26.03
N PHE A 430 4.62 -26.45 26.90
CA PHE A 430 4.40 -27.02 28.23
C PHE A 430 3.46 -28.23 28.20
N ILE A 431 2.66 -28.39 27.14
CA ILE A 431 1.65 -29.45 27.01
C ILE A 431 2.28 -30.71 26.41
N PRO A 432 2.24 -31.86 27.11
CA PRO A 432 2.67 -33.14 26.54
C PRO A 432 1.95 -33.44 25.22
N GLY A 433 2.68 -33.79 24.17
CA GLY A 433 2.14 -34.07 22.83
C GLY A 433 2.12 -32.88 21.86
N PHE A 434 2.22 -31.64 22.35
CA PHE A 434 2.40 -30.43 21.54
C PHE A 434 3.84 -29.91 21.53
N ARG A 435 4.77 -30.71 22.08
CA ARG A 435 6.19 -30.40 22.10
C ARG A 435 6.82 -30.66 20.73
N GLY A 436 7.90 -29.93 20.46
CA GLY A 436 8.79 -30.21 19.35
C GLY A 436 8.70 -29.26 18.17
N LEU A 437 9.76 -29.28 17.36
CA LEU A 437 9.96 -28.36 16.23
C LEU A 437 8.80 -28.43 15.24
N TYR A 438 8.32 -29.63 14.93
CA TYR A 438 7.19 -29.80 14.00
C TYR A 438 5.94 -29.07 14.49
N ALA A 439 5.49 -29.34 15.72
CA ALA A 439 4.25 -28.82 16.26
C ALA A 439 4.26 -27.28 16.32
N PHE A 440 5.36 -26.70 16.79
CA PHE A 440 5.52 -25.24 16.85
C PHE A 440 5.49 -24.57 15.47
N ASN A 441 6.19 -25.14 14.47
CA ASN A 441 6.22 -24.56 13.12
C ASN A 441 4.86 -24.64 12.42
N VAL A 442 4.10 -25.74 12.61
CA VAL A 442 2.72 -25.86 12.13
C VAL A 442 1.82 -24.85 12.81
N ALA A 443 1.89 -24.75 14.15
CA ALA A 443 1.06 -23.81 14.90
C ALA A 443 1.37 -22.35 14.53
N SER A 444 2.64 -22.00 14.33
CA SER A 444 3.07 -20.68 13.85
C SER A 444 2.54 -20.37 12.45
N LEU A 445 2.60 -21.35 11.53
CA LEU A 445 2.10 -21.19 10.16
C LEU A 445 0.60 -20.94 10.11
N PHE A 446 -0.20 -21.75 10.80
CA PHE A 446 -1.66 -21.61 10.79
C PHE A 446 -2.18 -20.54 11.75
N GLY A 447 -1.41 -20.18 12.79
CA GLY A 447 -1.71 -19.05 13.67
C GLY A 447 -1.84 -17.73 12.93
N TRP A 448 -1.15 -17.58 11.80
CA TRP A 448 -1.27 -16.43 10.89
C TRP A 448 -2.70 -16.17 10.40
N ALA A 449 -3.54 -17.21 10.31
CA ALA A 449 -4.93 -17.05 9.93
C ALA A 449 -5.70 -16.11 10.87
N SER A 450 -5.36 -16.08 12.16
CA SER A 450 -5.95 -15.13 13.13
C SER A 450 -5.64 -13.69 12.76
N VAL A 451 -4.38 -13.37 12.42
CA VAL A 451 -3.97 -12.03 11.99
C VAL A 451 -4.64 -11.64 10.67
N MET A 452 -4.74 -12.57 9.72
CA MET A 452 -5.46 -12.31 8.47
C MET A 452 -6.93 -12.02 8.70
N MET A 453 -7.56 -12.71 9.65
CA MET A 453 -8.92 -12.39 10.04
C MET A 453 -9.01 -11.01 10.73
N THR A 454 -8.11 -10.66 11.64
CA THR A 454 -8.11 -9.32 12.28
C THR A 454 -7.89 -8.19 11.26
N TYR A 455 -6.90 -8.33 10.37
CA TYR A 455 -6.48 -7.26 9.46
C TYR A 455 -7.32 -7.17 8.18
N PHE A 456 -7.57 -8.29 7.50
CA PHE A 456 -8.40 -8.33 6.29
C PHE A 456 -9.82 -8.78 6.61
N GLY A 457 -9.96 -9.88 7.34
CA GLY A 457 -11.24 -10.51 7.64
C GLY A 457 -12.30 -9.54 8.17
N VAL A 458 -12.00 -8.83 9.25
CA VAL A 458 -12.94 -7.89 9.87
C VAL A 458 -13.27 -6.73 8.94
N ASN A 459 -12.31 -6.25 8.14
CA ASN A 459 -12.55 -5.11 7.25
C ASN A 459 -13.48 -5.45 6.07
N TYR A 460 -13.51 -6.70 5.63
CA TYR A 460 -14.22 -7.12 4.40
C TYR A 460 -15.36 -8.11 4.63
N TYR A 461 -15.38 -8.86 5.74
CA TYR A 461 -16.37 -9.92 6.00
C TYR A 461 -17.22 -9.63 7.25
N LEU A 462 -16.88 -8.64 8.07
CA LEU A 462 -17.62 -8.29 9.29
C LEU A 462 -17.92 -6.78 9.35
N SER A 463 -19.02 -6.42 10.00
CA SER A 463 -19.42 -5.03 10.22
C SER A 463 -18.98 -4.52 11.60
N GLY A 464 -18.72 -3.21 11.71
CA GLY A 464 -18.35 -2.56 12.97
C GLY A 464 -17.89 -1.11 12.79
N LEU A 465 -17.72 -0.38 13.90
CA LEU A 465 -17.24 1.02 13.91
C LEU A 465 -15.86 1.21 13.27
N HIS A 466 -15.11 0.12 13.15
CA HIS A 466 -13.80 0.09 12.52
C HIS A 466 -13.82 -0.39 11.06
N SER A 467 -14.97 -0.80 10.50
CA SER A 467 -15.06 -1.30 9.13
C SER A 467 -15.12 -0.14 8.13
N TYR A 468 -14.02 0.62 8.02
CA TYR A 468 -13.88 1.72 7.07
C TYR A 468 -13.85 1.26 5.60
N ALA A 469 -13.69 -0.05 5.36
CA ALA A 469 -13.68 -0.70 4.05
C ALA A 469 -14.86 -1.66 3.84
N ALA A 470 -15.88 -1.63 4.73
CA ALA A 470 -17.04 -2.53 4.68
C ALA A 470 -17.64 -2.52 3.26
N GLY A 471 -17.70 -3.71 2.67
CA GLY A 471 -18.26 -4.06 1.37
C GLY A 471 -18.66 -5.54 1.39
N ASP A 472 -19.24 -6.05 0.30
CA ASP A 472 -19.60 -7.46 0.23
C ASP A 472 -18.39 -8.32 0.56
N PRO A 473 -18.57 -9.46 1.25
CA PRO A 473 -17.50 -10.41 1.48
C PRO A 473 -16.89 -10.76 0.14
N ILE A 474 -15.67 -10.27 -0.10
CA ILE A 474 -14.96 -10.54 -1.35
C ILE A 474 -14.88 -12.07 -1.47
N PRO A 475 -15.40 -12.69 -2.54
CA PRO A 475 -15.33 -14.13 -2.67
C PRO A 475 -13.88 -14.55 -2.50
N VAL A 476 -13.64 -15.49 -1.57
CA VAL A 476 -12.29 -15.92 -1.23
C VAL A 476 -11.62 -16.36 -2.54
N PRO A 477 -10.53 -15.70 -2.97
CA PRO A 477 -9.96 -15.99 -4.27
C PRO A 477 -9.57 -17.47 -4.38
N PRO A 478 -9.76 -18.14 -5.54
CA PRO A 478 -9.47 -19.56 -5.69
C PRO A 478 -8.06 -19.96 -5.25
N PHE A 479 -7.07 -19.08 -5.47
CA PHE A 479 -5.68 -19.32 -5.05
C PHE A 479 -5.52 -19.53 -3.54
N VAL A 480 -6.42 -18.99 -2.70
CA VAL A 480 -6.39 -19.17 -1.25
C VAL A 480 -6.65 -20.64 -0.90
N TYR A 481 -7.65 -21.27 -1.52
CA TYR A 481 -7.95 -22.69 -1.29
C TYR A 481 -6.78 -23.58 -1.71
N TYR A 482 -6.19 -23.32 -2.90
CA TYR A 482 -5.00 -24.04 -3.35
C TYR A 482 -3.80 -23.83 -2.41
N THR A 483 -3.63 -22.62 -1.87
CA THR A 483 -2.58 -22.31 -0.89
C THR A 483 -2.79 -23.10 0.40
N VAL A 484 -4.01 -23.14 0.95
CA VAL A 484 -4.32 -23.91 2.16
C VAL A 484 -4.06 -25.40 1.94
N ILE A 485 -4.51 -25.96 0.80
CA ILE A 485 -4.26 -27.36 0.46
C ILE A 485 -2.76 -27.65 0.38
N ALA A 486 -1.99 -26.77 -0.26
CA ALA A 486 -0.54 -26.91 -0.36
C ALA A 486 0.15 -26.87 1.02
N LEU A 487 -0.23 -25.92 1.89
CA LEU A 487 0.33 -25.81 3.24
C LEU A 487 -0.02 -27.01 4.12
N VAL A 488 -1.23 -27.56 3.99
CA VAL A 488 -1.64 -28.79 4.68
C VAL A 488 -0.84 -29.98 4.15
N ALA A 489 -0.68 -30.12 2.83
CA ALA A 489 0.11 -31.20 2.24
C ALA A 489 1.59 -31.15 2.68
N ILE A 490 2.18 -29.95 2.72
CA ILE A 490 3.55 -29.72 3.23
C ILE A 490 3.63 -30.13 4.71
N SER A 491 2.65 -29.75 5.52
CA SER A 491 2.60 -30.10 6.95
C SER A 491 2.51 -31.62 7.15
N LEU A 492 1.64 -32.30 6.41
CA LEU A 492 1.53 -33.77 6.47
C LEU A 492 2.80 -34.48 5.99
N GLY A 493 3.44 -33.98 4.92
CA GLY A 493 4.73 -34.47 4.45
C GLY A 493 5.84 -34.29 5.49
N ALA A 494 5.88 -33.13 6.16
CA ALA A 494 6.80 -32.85 7.24
C ALA A 494 6.55 -33.76 8.45
N LEU A 495 5.29 -34.04 8.79
CA LEU A 495 4.93 -34.99 9.85
C LEU A 495 5.48 -36.39 9.57
N TRP A 496 5.31 -36.88 8.34
CA TRP A 496 5.83 -38.18 7.92
C TRP A 496 7.36 -38.24 8.06
N LYS A 497 8.06 -37.21 7.59
CA LYS A 497 9.52 -37.10 7.72
C LYS A 497 9.96 -36.98 9.17
N ASN A 498 9.21 -36.25 9.99
CA ASN A 498 9.48 -36.11 11.41
C ASN A 498 9.40 -37.45 12.14
N ARG A 499 8.36 -38.24 11.87
CA ARG A 499 8.25 -39.61 12.41
C ARG A 499 9.36 -40.54 11.94
N LYS A 500 9.83 -40.36 10.69
CA LYS A 500 10.89 -41.21 10.11
C LYS A 500 12.30 -40.88 10.62
N TYR A 501 12.63 -39.61 10.79
CA TYR A 501 14.00 -39.17 11.10
C TYR A 501 14.19 -38.62 12.52
N GLY A 502 13.12 -38.35 13.27
CA GLY A 502 13.16 -37.89 14.65
C GLY A 502 13.80 -36.52 14.80
N PHE A 503 13.15 -35.45 14.32
CA PHE A 503 13.64 -34.09 14.59
C PHE A 503 13.52 -33.77 16.08
N ALA A 504 14.42 -32.93 16.57
CA ALA A 504 14.56 -32.67 18.00
C ALA A 504 13.31 -32.01 18.60
N ASP A 505 13.12 -32.24 19.90
CA ASP A 505 12.19 -31.44 20.69
C ASP A 505 12.74 -30.02 20.91
N ILE A 506 11.83 -29.04 20.96
CA ILE A 506 12.13 -27.73 21.54
C ILE A 506 12.23 -28.00 23.03
N LEU A 507 13.41 -27.74 23.61
CA LEU A 507 13.71 -27.95 25.03
C LEU A 507 12.56 -27.52 25.95
#